data_AF-A0A3A5AHJ6-F1
#
_entry.id   AF-A0A3A5AHJ6-F1
#
_cell.length_a   1.000
_cell.length_b   1.000
_cell.length_c   1.000
_cell.angle_alpha   90.00
_cell.angle_beta   90.00
_cell.angle_gamma   90.00
#
_symmetry.space_group_name_H-M   'P 1'
#
loop_
_entity.id
_entity.type
_entity.pdbx_description
1 polymer ?
#
loop_
_entity_poly.entity_id
_entity_poly.type
_entity_poly.pdbx_seq_one_letter_code
_entity_poly.pdbx_strand_id
1 'polypeptide(L)'
;MFYNRKNSHIKLLWAGIFCLCLGLAVTAAVAWGQRGSMVEVRRLGLSRVGENTMLTVVLSRSMQPRVSTRTQGGKPQLVVEFPQAQAGRLPSRLGGDDILVEQVRTESAPAGGVKIVMDLFPETPYKFWRQSRSAEGGQTQFILGLTPDPDVIRARQVPEPEPPVMSQMEPEPPPPAPDDYGYKEEKGTAATGSFAELRRLIPKAGPLLQGLESDGWTVSEARTYDRPGQRFSRDFVLTHRRYPELAVKIVNLPANHPNVPSINIIMLTTDNLRGETADKYRSMRQWSFAKIKQNFEDIGDFFDDALKPLRVKLRQETKDLVLRDAKVFQTFLQRACPQKPQISQKFMQHVNEKINQRFEGVQYTLSENPLVIMNMVDFLYVKAFFLEAG
;
A
#
# COMPACT_ATOMS: atom_id res chain seq x y z
N MET A 1 48.61 77.84 7.41
CA MET A 1 48.81 76.40 7.09
C MET A 1 47.49 75.84 6.59
N PHE A 2 47.42 75.52 5.29
CA PHE A 2 46.20 75.08 4.62
C PHE A 2 45.82 73.66 5.02
N TYR A 3 44.59 73.50 5.50
CA TYR A 3 44.01 72.23 5.92
C TYR A 3 43.83 71.30 4.72
N ASN A 4 44.48 70.15 4.77
CA ASN A 4 44.67 69.21 3.66
C ASN A 4 43.36 68.46 3.34
N ARG A 5 42.48 69.12 2.58
CA ARG A 5 41.15 68.65 2.14
C ARG A 5 41.20 67.62 1.01
N LYS A 6 42.30 66.86 0.86
CA LYS A 6 42.49 65.89 -0.23
C LYS A 6 42.32 64.41 0.17
N ASN A 7 42.29 64.08 1.46
CA ASN A 7 42.21 62.68 1.91
C ASN A 7 40.80 62.13 2.19
N SER A 8 39.75 62.96 2.07
CA SER A 8 38.37 62.51 2.29
C SER A 8 37.78 61.77 1.07
N HIS A 9 38.07 62.26 -0.14
CA HIS A 9 37.52 61.69 -1.37
C HIS A 9 38.07 60.29 -1.70
N ILE A 10 39.34 60.02 -1.36
CA ILE A 10 39.95 58.70 -1.60
C ILE A 10 39.34 57.66 -0.65
N LYS A 11 39.07 58.02 0.62
CA LYS A 11 38.47 57.09 1.59
C LYS A 11 37.00 56.74 1.25
N LEU A 12 36.25 57.71 0.70
CA LEU A 12 34.88 57.48 0.22
C LEU A 12 34.83 56.64 -1.06
N LEU A 13 35.79 56.81 -1.98
CA LEU A 13 35.87 56.00 -3.20
C LEU A 13 36.16 54.52 -2.90
N TRP A 14 37.09 54.25 -1.96
CA TRP A 14 37.41 52.90 -1.53
C TRP A 14 36.28 52.24 -0.73
N ALA A 15 35.56 53.00 0.11
CA ALA A 15 34.36 52.49 0.79
C ALA A 15 33.22 52.16 -0.19
N GLY A 16 33.04 52.97 -1.24
CA GLY A 16 32.07 52.71 -2.31
C GLY A 16 32.40 51.46 -3.12
N ILE A 17 33.67 51.27 -3.51
CA ILE A 17 34.14 50.08 -4.24
C ILE A 17 34.04 48.82 -3.35
N PHE A 18 34.37 48.93 -2.06
CA PHE A 18 34.26 47.80 -1.13
C PHE A 18 32.80 47.39 -0.92
N CYS A 19 31.86 48.35 -0.82
CA CYS A 19 30.42 48.06 -0.76
C CYS A 19 29.87 47.52 -2.08
N LEU A 20 30.40 47.95 -3.24
CA LEU A 20 29.99 47.44 -4.54
C LEU A 20 30.52 46.00 -4.78
N CYS A 21 31.73 45.70 -4.32
CA CYS A 21 32.31 44.35 -4.33
C CYS A 21 31.60 43.41 -3.34
N LEU A 22 31.21 43.89 -2.16
CA LEU A 22 30.36 43.12 -1.23
C LEU A 22 28.95 42.92 -1.80
N GLY A 23 28.36 43.92 -2.45
CA GLY A 23 27.07 43.81 -3.12
C GLY A 23 27.10 42.83 -4.31
N LEU A 24 28.20 42.82 -5.07
CA LEU A 24 28.44 41.85 -6.15
C LEU A 24 28.78 40.45 -5.62
N ALA A 25 29.46 40.33 -4.48
CA ALA A 25 29.71 39.04 -3.83
C ALA A 25 28.44 38.45 -3.20
N VAL A 26 27.54 39.29 -2.67
CA VAL A 26 26.24 38.85 -2.13
C VAL A 26 25.28 38.50 -3.27
N THR A 27 25.27 39.25 -4.38
CA THR A 27 24.45 38.88 -5.56
C THR A 27 25.02 37.68 -6.34
N ALA A 28 26.34 37.48 -6.37
CA ALA A 28 26.98 36.28 -6.92
C ALA A 28 26.79 35.05 -6.02
N ALA A 29 26.77 35.20 -4.68
CA ALA A 29 26.44 34.11 -3.76
C ALA A 29 24.98 33.67 -3.87
N VAL A 30 24.05 34.60 -4.18
CA VAL A 30 22.65 34.27 -4.45
C VAL A 30 22.46 33.63 -5.84
N ALA A 31 23.31 33.98 -6.83
CA ALA A 31 23.27 33.37 -8.15
C ALA A 31 23.97 31.99 -8.23
N TRP A 32 24.89 31.66 -7.33
CA TRP A 32 25.58 30.36 -7.30
C TRP A 32 25.09 29.40 -6.20
N GLY A 33 24.24 29.87 -5.28
CA GLY A 33 23.52 29.04 -4.31
C GLY A 33 22.22 28.42 -4.84
N GLN A 34 21.73 28.88 -6.01
CA GLN A 34 20.56 28.33 -6.71
C GLN A 34 20.95 27.60 -8.02
N ARG A 35 21.89 26.65 -7.95
CA ARG A 35 21.64 25.41 -8.70
C ARG A 35 20.45 24.75 -8.00
N GLY A 36 19.25 25.19 -8.39
CA GLY A 36 17.98 24.62 -8.00
C GLY A 36 18.09 23.13 -8.29
N SER A 37 18.45 22.38 -7.26
CA SER A 37 18.78 20.99 -7.47
C SER A 37 17.48 20.36 -7.97
N MET A 38 17.54 19.74 -9.14
CA MET A 38 16.35 19.18 -9.75
C MET A 38 15.83 18.07 -8.82
N VAL A 39 14.52 17.92 -8.69
CA VAL A 39 13.97 16.76 -7.97
C VAL A 39 14.32 15.54 -8.79
N GLU A 40 14.88 14.51 -8.16
CA GLU A 40 15.29 13.29 -8.85
C GLU A 40 14.43 12.15 -8.32
N VAL A 41 13.79 11.40 -9.22
CA VAL A 41 13.18 10.10 -8.90
C VAL A 41 14.32 9.09 -8.86
N ARG A 42 14.75 8.77 -7.65
CA ARG A 42 15.94 7.96 -7.41
C ARG A 42 15.66 6.48 -7.53
N ARG A 43 14.47 6.04 -7.09
CA ARG A 43 14.10 4.62 -7.03
C ARG A 43 12.62 4.39 -7.25
N LEU A 44 12.32 3.21 -7.75
CA LEU A 44 11.00 2.68 -8.01
C LEU A 44 10.95 1.23 -7.55
N GLY A 45 9.86 0.84 -6.88
CA GLY A 45 9.60 -0.55 -6.53
C GLY A 45 8.11 -0.86 -6.51
N LEU A 46 7.77 -2.10 -6.85
CA LEU A 46 6.43 -2.66 -6.70
C LEU A 46 6.49 -3.76 -5.62
N SER A 47 5.48 -3.83 -4.76
CA SER A 47 5.42 -4.85 -3.71
C SER A 47 3.99 -5.25 -3.45
N ARG A 48 3.77 -6.53 -3.16
CA ARG A 48 2.47 -7.04 -2.71
C ARG A 48 2.41 -7.08 -1.20
N VAL A 49 1.29 -6.62 -0.65
CA VAL A 49 1.03 -6.47 0.77
C VAL A 49 -0.37 -7.02 1.08
N GLY A 50 -0.43 -8.32 1.34
CA GLY A 50 -1.70 -9.06 1.42
C GLY A 50 -2.42 -9.05 0.07
N GLU A 51 -3.60 -8.42 0.03
CA GLU A 51 -4.38 -8.20 -1.20
C GLU A 51 -4.02 -6.90 -1.93
N ASN A 52 -3.16 -6.05 -1.34
CA ASN A 52 -2.82 -4.76 -1.92
C ASN A 52 -1.55 -4.81 -2.76
N THR A 53 -1.54 -4.08 -3.85
CA THR A 53 -0.31 -3.74 -4.59
C THR A 53 0.20 -2.39 -4.10
N MET A 54 1.51 -2.25 -3.89
CA MET A 54 2.11 -1.01 -3.42
C MET A 54 3.26 -0.60 -4.35
N LEU A 55 3.07 0.50 -5.06
CA LEU A 55 4.14 1.20 -5.76
C LEU A 55 4.83 2.16 -4.79
N THR A 56 6.15 2.04 -4.67
CA THR A 56 6.97 2.95 -3.85
C THR A 56 7.95 3.70 -4.75
N VAL A 57 7.92 5.02 -4.66
CA VAL A 57 8.79 5.94 -5.39
C VAL A 57 9.61 6.75 -4.41
N VAL A 58 10.93 6.77 -4.58
CA VAL A 58 11.84 7.55 -3.72
C VAL A 58 12.33 8.76 -4.48
N LEU A 59 12.11 9.94 -3.92
CA LEU A 59 12.48 11.23 -4.47
C LEU A 59 13.64 11.84 -3.67
N SER A 60 14.52 12.58 -4.33
CA SER A 60 15.60 13.33 -3.66
C SER A 60 15.09 14.41 -2.71
N ARG A 61 13.85 14.91 -2.92
CA ARG A 61 13.11 15.84 -2.05
C ARG A 61 11.61 15.75 -2.33
N SER A 62 10.81 16.45 -1.54
CA SER A 62 9.34 16.46 -1.72
C SER A 62 8.93 17.06 -3.06
N MET A 63 8.00 16.39 -3.74
CA MET A 63 7.33 16.84 -4.96
C MET A 63 5.93 16.22 -5.01
N GLN A 64 4.97 16.98 -5.55
CA GLN A 64 3.60 16.50 -5.75
C GLN A 64 3.49 15.75 -7.10
N PRO A 65 3.22 14.43 -7.12
CA PRO A 65 2.94 13.74 -8.37
C PRO A 65 1.53 14.02 -8.89
N ARG A 66 1.38 13.90 -10.20
CA ARG A 66 0.07 13.79 -10.87
C ARG A 66 -0.24 12.31 -11.08
N VAL A 67 -1.33 11.84 -10.48
CA VAL A 67 -1.79 10.46 -10.66
C VAL A 67 -3.03 10.51 -11.53
N SER A 68 -3.05 9.75 -12.63
CA SER A 68 -4.16 9.70 -13.57
C SER A 68 -4.42 8.26 -14.04
N THR A 69 -5.67 7.95 -14.33
CA THR A 69 -6.07 6.69 -14.97
C THR A 69 -6.15 6.90 -16.47
N ARG A 70 -5.73 5.91 -17.26
CA ARG A 70 -5.82 5.92 -18.72
C ARG A 70 -6.20 4.53 -19.24
N THR A 71 -6.61 4.45 -20.49
CA THR A 71 -6.77 3.18 -21.21
C THR A 71 -5.96 3.28 -22.49
N GLN A 72 -5.04 2.35 -22.72
CA GLN A 72 -4.19 2.32 -23.92
C GLN A 72 -4.21 0.91 -24.50
N GLY A 73 -4.57 0.76 -25.78
CA GLY A 73 -4.67 -0.55 -26.42
C GLY A 73 -5.64 -1.51 -25.72
N GLY A 74 -6.74 -1.00 -25.15
CA GLY A 74 -7.72 -1.79 -24.40
C GLY A 74 -7.34 -2.14 -22.97
N LYS A 75 -6.09 -1.91 -22.55
CA LYS A 75 -5.62 -2.19 -21.18
C LYS A 75 -5.73 -0.96 -20.27
N PRO A 76 -6.27 -1.09 -19.05
CA PRO A 76 -6.25 -0.01 -18.07
C PRO A 76 -4.83 0.27 -17.60
N GLN A 77 -4.54 1.53 -17.37
CA GLN A 77 -3.26 2.01 -16.89
C GLN A 77 -3.46 3.01 -15.76
N LEU A 78 -2.58 2.92 -14.75
CA LEU A 78 -2.43 3.94 -13.74
C LEU A 78 -1.08 4.64 -13.95
N VAL A 79 -1.13 5.95 -14.20
CA VAL A 79 0.02 6.75 -14.58
C VAL A 79 0.35 7.72 -13.45
N VAL A 80 1.59 7.68 -12.98
CA VAL A 80 2.17 8.62 -12.01
C VAL A 80 3.21 9.47 -12.72
N GLU A 81 2.94 10.77 -12.84
CA GLU A 81 3.85 11.74 -13.44
C GLU A 81 4.47 12.61 -12.35
N PHE A 82 5.79 12.78 -12.42
CA PHE A 82 6.56 13.73 -11.63
C PHE A 82 7.07 14.83 -12.57
N PRO A 83 6.31 15.92 -12.75
CA PRO A 83 6.69 16.99 -13.67
C PRO A 83 8.02 17.57 -13.24
N GLN A 84 8.91 17.86 -14.20
CA GLN A 84 10.21 18.48 -13.94
C GLN A 84 11.16 17.66 -13.05
N ALA A 85 10.82 16.40 -12.73
CA ALA A 85 11.75 15.50 -12.07
C ALA A 85 12.73 14.86 -13.06
N GLN A 86 13.96 14.62 -12.62
CA GLN A 86 14.93 13.80 -13.34
C GLN A 86 14.74 12.32 -12.99
N ALA A 87 14.84 11.45 -13.99
CA ALA A 87 15.01 10.02 -13.70
C ALA A 87 16.46 9.79 -13.22
N GLY A 88 16.61 9.18 -12.05
CA GLY A 88 17.87 8.57 -11.63
C GLY A 88 18.13 7.27 -12.40
N ARG A 89 18.86 6.32 -11.79
CA ARG A 89 19.01 4.97 -12.34
C ARG A 89 17.75 4.14 -12.09
N LEU A 90 16.69 4.43 -12.84
CA LEU A 90 15.42 3.72 -12.78
C LEU A 90 15.38 2.59 -13.81
N PRO A 91 14.81 1.43 -13.46
CA PRO A 91 14.52 0.40 -14.44
C PRO A 91 13.50 0.92 -15.46
N SER A 92 13.73 0.65 -16.75
CA SER A 92 12.79 0.97 -17.83
C SER A 92 11.51 0.13 -17.73
N ARG A 93 11.61 -1.08 -17.17
CA ARG A 93 10.51 -1.99 -16.88
C ARG A 93 10.74 -2.76 -15.58
N LEU A 94 9.66 -2.97 -14.82
CA LEU A 94 9.58 -3.84 -13.65
C LEU A 94 8.42 -4.83 -13.86
N GLY A 95 8.59 -6.05 -13.37
CA GLY A 95 7.51 -7.04 -13.33
C GLY A 95 6.33 -6.57 -12.46
N GLY A 96 5.14 -7.03 -12.81
CA GLY A 96 3.91 -6.80 -12.07
C GLY A 96 3.80 -7.65 -10.80
N ASP A 97 2.59 -7.72 -10.25
CA ASP A 97 2.26 -8.55 -9.09
C ASP A 97 1.31 -9.72 -9.41
N ASP A 98 1.05 -9.93 -10.71
CA ASP A 98 0.22 -10.99 -11.28
C ASP A 98 -1.24 -10.99 -10.79
N ILE A 99 -1.72 -9.88 -10.21
CA ILE A 99 -3.11 -9.72 -9.76
C ILE A 99 -3.74 -8.45 -10.31
N LEU A 100 -3.13 -7.30 -10.00
CA LEU A 100 -3.63 -5.99 -10.39
C LEU A 100 -2.75 -5.37 -11.45
N VAL A 101 -1.45 -5.61 -11.36
CA VAL A 101 -0.44 -4.97 -12.19
C VAL A 101 0.25 -6.05 -13.00
N GLU A 102 0.23 -5.90 -14.31
CA GLU A 102 0.95 -6.77 -15.26
C GLU A 102 2.43 -6.38 -15.31
N GLN A 103 2.71 -5.08 -15.37
CA GLN A 103 4.07 -4.54 -15.37
C GLN A 103 4.08 -3.05 -15.00
N VAL A 104 5.25 -2.54 -14.64
CA VAL A 104 5.49 -1.10 -14.45
C VAL A 104 6.55 -0.64 -15.43
N ARG A 105 6.29 0.45 -16.15
CA ARG A 105 7.20 1.08 -17.11
C ARG A 105 7.61 2.46 -16.65
N THR A 106 8.87 2.82 -16.88
CA THR A 106 9.38 4.17 -16.63
C THR A 106 9.65 4.84 -17.97
N GLU A 107 9.03 5.99 -18.19
CA GLU A 107 9.08 6.77 -19.43
C GLU A 107 9.47 8.22 -19.12
N SER A 108 9.99 8.93 -20.12
CA SER A 108 10.15 10.39 -20.05
C SER A 108 8.83 11.07 -20.41
N ALA A 109 8.41 12.05 -19.61
CA ALA A 109 7.21 12.83 -19.92
C ALA A 109 7.47 13.79 -21.11
N PRO A 110 6.49 14.03 -22.01
CA PRO A 110 6.67 14.89 -23.19
C PRO A 110 7.10 16.34 -22.89
N ALA A 111 6.71 16.87 -21.72
CA ALA A 111 7.07 18.21 -21.24
C ALA A 111 8.31 18.23 -20.33
N GLY A 112 9.06 17.12 -20.27
CA GLY A 112 10.11 16.88 -19.28
C GLY A 112 9.54 16.35 -17.95
N GLY A 113 10.27 15.44 -17.33
CA GLY A 113 9.82 14.76 -16.11
C GLY A 113 9.93 13.24 -16.20
N VAL A 114 9.58 12.58 -15.10
CA VAL A 114 9.49 11.11 -15.02
C VAL A 114 8.03 10.69 -15.05
N LYS A 115 7.69 9.76 -15.92
CA LYS A 115 6.38 9.13 -16.03
C LYS A 115 6.51 7.66 -15.67
N ILE A 116 5.71 7.20 -14.73
CA ILE A 116 5.65 5.80 -14.30
C ILE A 116 4.28 5.28 -14.69
N VAL A 117 4.25 4.26 -15.54
CA VAL A 117 3.04 3.65 -16.09
C VAL A 117 2.89 2.26 -15.49
N MET A 118 1.83 2.04 -14.73
CA MET A 118 1.44 0.71 -14.28
C MET A 118 0.42 0.18 -15.27
N ASP A 119 0.79 -0.86 -16.02
CA ASP A 119 -0.16 -1.60 -16.86
C ASP A 119 -0.93 -2.55 -15.96
N LEU A 120 -2.26 -2.45 -16.00
CA LEU A 120 -3.14 -3.18 -15.10
C LEU A 120 -3.89 -4.28 -15.85
N PHE A 121 -4.21 -5.35 -15.13
CA PHE A 121 -5.07 -6.39 -15.68
C PHE A 121 -6.48 -5.83 -15.92
N PRO A 122 -7.03 -5.97 -17.14
CA PRO A 122 -8.32 -5.38 -17.52
C PRO A 122 -9.50 -5.96 -16.74
N GLU A 123 -9.36 -7.18 -16.24
CA GLU A 123 -10.41 -7.92 -15.55
C GLU A 123 -10.50 -7.60 -14.05
N THR A 124 -9.49 -6.92 -13.49
CA THR A 124 -9.41 -6.65 -12.06
C THR A 124 -9.61 -5.16 -11.78
N PRO A 125 -10.85 -4.71 -11.50
CA PRO A 125 -11.09 -3.33 -11.07
C PRO A 125 -10.32 -2.99 -9.79
N TYR A 126 -10.03 -1.71 -9.56
CA TYR A 126 -9.17 -1.28 -8.46
C TYR A 126 -9.54 0.09 -7.89
N LYS A 127 -9.30 0.25 -6.59
CA LYS A 127 -9.22 1.52 -5.87
C LYS A 127 -7.77 1.81 -5.61
N PHE A 128 -7.41 3.09 -5.57
CA PHE A 128 -6.05 3.48 -5.18
C PHE A 128 -6.06 4.60 -4.16
N TRP A 129 -5.01 4.61 -3.33
CA TRP A 129 -4.72 5.66 -2.36
C TRP A 129 -3.26 6.04 -2.46
N ARG A 130 -2.92 7.25 -2.00
CA ARG A 130 -1.56 7.79 -2.10
C ARG A 130 -1.10 8.44 -0.81
N GLN A 131 0.19 8.35 -0.52
CA GLN A 131 0.81 8.97 0.64
C GLN A 131 2.21 9.45 0.29
N SER A 132 2.60 10.64 0.78
CA SER A 132 3.98 11.13 0.72
C SER A 132 4.53 11.25 2.14
N ARG A 133 5.78 10.84 2.36
CA ARG A 133 6.46 10.98 3.66
C ARG A 133 7.92 11.36 3.50
N SER A 134 8.43 12.14 4.45
CA SER A 134 9.86 12.41 4.53
C SER A 134 10.63 11.14 4.92
N ALA A 135 11.79 10.94 4.29
CA ALA A 135 12.74 9.88 4.60
C ALA A 135 14.09 10.49 5.00
N GLU A 136 15.00 9.66 5.53
CA GLU A 136 16.32 10.09 5.97
C GLU A 136 17.11 10.76 4.82
N GLY A 137 17.93 11.76 5.17
CA GLY A 137 18.72 12.52 4.21
C GLY A 137 17.92 13.50 3.34
N GLY A 138 16.76 13.97 3.80
CA GLY A 138 15.92 14.95 3.10
C GLY A 138 15.10 14.39 1.93
N GLN A 139 15.10 13.07 1.77
CA GLN A 139 14.36 12.38 0.72
C GLN A 139 12.86 12.38 1.00
N THR A 140 12.06 12.09 -0.02
CA THR A 140 10.62 11.88 0.13
C THR A 140 10.22 10.58 -0.52
N GLN A 141 9.44 9.78 0.19
CA GLN A 141 8.86 8.54 -0.34
C GLN A 141 7.40 8.81 -0.68
N PHE A 142 7.07 8.62 -1.94
CA PHE A 142 5.70 8.58 -2.43
C PHE A 142 5.26 7.12 -2.56
N ILE A 143 4.14 6.78 -1.95
CA ILE A 143 3.55 5.45 -1.93
C ILE A 143 2.19 5.55 -2.61
N LEU A 144 1.94 4.66 -3.55
CA LEU A 144 0.65 4.48 -4.20
C LEU A 144 0.20 3.04 -3.96
N GLY A 145 -0.84 2.87 -3.15
CA GLY A 145 -1.44 1.57 -2.90
C GLY A 145 -2.63 1.35 -3.81
N LEU A 146 -2.73 0.16 -4.41
CA LEU A 146 -3.87 -0.34 -5.14
C LEU A 146 -4.50 -1.48 -4.33
N THR A 147 -5.81 -1.51 -4.31
CA THR A 147 -6.61 -2.58 -3.71
C THR A 147 -7.63 -3.02 -4.76
N PRO A 148 -7.85 -4.33 -4.96
CA PRO A 148 -8.91 -4.80 -5.84
C PRO A 148 -10.23 -4.17 -5.42
N ASP A 149 -10.92 -3.54 -6.38
CA ASP A 149 -12.20 -2.88 -6.18
C ASP A 149 -13.30 -3.67 -6.87
N PRO A 150 -13.85 -4.70 -6.23
CA PRO A 150 -14.90 -5.53 -6.82
C PRO A 150 -16.12 -4.77 -7.36
N ASP A 151 -16.34 -3.50 -6.98
CA ASP A 151 -17.54 -2.75 -7.31
C ASP A 151 -17.57 -2.13 -8.74
N VAL A 152 -16.44 -2.02 -9.46
CA VAL A 152 -16.36 -1.28 -10.76
C VAL A 152 -16.67 -2.14 -12.00
N ILE A 153 -16.70 -3.48 -11.89
CA ILE A 153 -17.18 -4.35 -12.98
C ILE A 153 -18.65 -4.04 -13.36
N ARG A 154 -19.42 -3.42 -12.45
CA ARG A 154 -20.84 -3.09 -12.62
C ARG A 154 -21.18 -2.01 -13.65
N ALA A 155 -20.22 -1.24 -14.18
CA ALA A 155 -20.52 0.02 -14.88
C ALA A 155 -20.22 0.04 -16.40
N ARG A 156 -19.83 -1.08 -17.03
CA ARG A 156 -19.29 -1.07 -18.42
C ARG A 156 -19.99 -1.95 -19.47
N GLN A 157 -21.18 -2.49 -19.19
CA GLN A 157 -22.04 -3.16 -20.19
C GLN A 157 -23.41 -2.44 -20.12
N VAL A 158 -24.05 -1.89 -21.16
CA VAL A 158 -24.28 -2.28 -22.57
C VAL A 158 -24.58 -0.98 -23.39
N PRO A 159 -24.51 -0.92 -24.75
CA PRO A 159 -25.50 -1.55 -25.64
C PRO A 159 -24.89 -2.51 -26.67
N GLU A 160 -25.60 -3.59 -26.89
CA GLU A 160 -25.33 -4.71 -27.79
C GLU A 160 -25.73 -4.33 -29.23
N PRO A 161 -24.88 -4.54 -30.25
CA PRO A 161 -25.35 -4.71 -31.62
C PRO A 161 -25.82 -6.16 -31.82
N GLU A 162 -26.97 -6.32 -32.46
CA GLU A 162 -27.59 -7.60 -32.84
C GLU A 162 -26.61 -8.59 -33.51
N PRO A 163 -26.83 -9.91 -33.35
CA PRO A 163 -25.85 -10.91 -33.75
C PRO A 163 -25.90 -11.18 -35.26
N PRO A 164 -24.76 -11.27 -35.98
CA PRO A 164 -24.75 -11.99 -37.24
C PRO A 164 -24.51 -13.48 -36.97
N VAL A 165 -25.51 -14.25 -37.38
CA VAL A 165 -25.53 -15.59 -37.98
C VAL A 165 -24.24 -16.44 -37.84
N MET A 166 -24.44 -17.61 -37.22
CA MET A 166 -23.56 -18.77 -37.18
C MET A 166 -22.71 -18.95 -38.44
N SER A 167 -21.39 -18.98 -38.26
CA SER A 167 -20.47 -19.65 -39.16
C SER A 167 -19.53 -20.53 -38.32
N GLN A 168 -19.33 -21.73 -38.82
CA GLN A 168 -18.81 -22.91 -38.13
C GLN A 168 -17.45 -22.63 -37.47
N MET A 169 -17.35 -22.90 -36.17
CA MET A 169 -16.11 -22.93 -35.42
C MET A 169 -15.18 -24.00 -36.01
N GLU A 170 -14.03 -23.58 -36.51
CA GLU A 170 -12.86 -24.43 -36.65
C GLU A 170 -12.28 -24.69 -35.24
N PRO A 171 -11.80 -25.90 -34.89
CA PRO A 171 -11.38 -26.19 -33.53
C PRO A 171 -10.15 -25.35 -33.15
N GLU A 172 -10.23 -24.60 -32.04
CA GLU A 172 -9.05 -23.99 -31.43
C GLU A 172 -8.02 -25.08 -31.07
N PRO A 173 -6.72 -24.86 -31.36
CA PRO A 173 -5.69 -25.78 -30.92
C PRO A 173 -5.62 -25.78 -29.38
N PRO A 174 -5.35 -26.93 -28.75
CA PRO A 174 -5.29 -27.02 -27.30
C PRO A 174 -4.22 -26.07 -26.73
N PRO A 175 -4.44 -25.50 -25.54
CA PRO A 175 -3.44 -24.65 -24.91
C PRO A 175 -2.14 -25.43 -24.74
N PRO A 176 -0.97 -24.79 -24.95
CA PRO A 176 0.30 -25.45 -24.69
C PRO A 176 0.34 -25.94 -23.25
N ALA A 177 0.88 -27.14 -23.04
CA ALA A 177 1.09 -27.67 -21.70
C ALA A 177 1.88 -26.64 -20.86
N PRO A 178 1.51 -26.41 -19.59
CA PRO A 178 2.26 -25.50 -18.74
C PRO A 178 3.69 -26.01 -18.63
N ASP A 179 4.64 -25.15 -18.97
CA ASP A 179 6.06 -25.39 -18.72
C ASP A 179 6.24 -25.70 -17.23
N ASP A 180 6.78 -26.88 -16.95
CA ASP A 180 7.11 -27.36 -15.62
C ASP A 180 8.31 -26.55 -15.07
N TYR A 181 8.03 -25.31 -14.66
CA TYR A 181 8.91 -24.54 -13.80
C TYR A 181 8.80 -25.14 -12.41
N GLY A 182 9.58 -26.20 -12.19
CA GLY A 182 9.64 -27.03 -11.00
C GLY A 182 9.25 -26.30 -9.71
N TYR A 183 8.00 -26.47 -9.32
CA TYR A 183 7.54 -26.22 -7.97
C TYR A 183 8.19 -27.26 -7.06
N LYS A 184 9.28 -26.88 -6.39
CA LYS A 184 9.62 -27.52 -5.11
C LYS A 184 8.78 -26.86 -4.04
N GLU A 185 7.59 -27.41 -3.80
CA GLU A 185 6.95 -27.29 -2.51
C GLU A 185 7.85 -28.03 -1.52
N GLU A 186 8.83 -27.32 -0.93
CA GLU A 186 9.55 -27.87 0.20
C GLU A 186 8.52 -28.04 1.33
N LYS A 187 8.04 -29.29 1.49
CA LYS A 187 7.52 -29.81 2.75
C LYS A 187 8.67 -29.81 3.78
N GLY A 188 9.11 -28.61 4.15
CA GLY A 188 9.99 -28.37 5.27
C GLY A 188 9.12 -28.18 6.50
N THR A 189 9.38 -28.97 7.54
CA THR A 189 8.84 -28.86 8.90
C THR A 189 8.54 -27.41 9.29
N ALA A 190 7.27 -27.14 9.65
CA ALA A 190 6.80 -25.84 10.11
C ALA A 190 7.75 -25.28 11.16
N ALA A 191 8.58 -24.29 10.79
CA ALA A 191 9.35 -23.54 11.75
C ALA A 191 8.34 -22.83 12.65
N THR A 192 8.16 -23.29 13.88
CA THR A 192 7.32 -22.61 14.86
C THR A 192 7.97 -21.27 15.14
N GLY A 193 7.53 -20.22 14.44
CA GLY A 193 7.98 -18.86 14.71
C GLY A 193 7.82 -18.52 16.19
N SER A 194 8.69 -17.68 16.73
CA SER A 194 8.64 -17.29 18.16
C SER A 194 8.48 -15.78 18.33
N PHE A 195 7.99 -15.34 19.49
CA PHE A 195 7.97 -13.91 19.83
C PHE A 195 9.37 -13.30 19.91
N ALA A 196 10.39 -14.09 20.30
CA ALA A 196 11.78 -13.67 20.26
C ALA A 196 12.23 -13.35 18.82
N GLU A 197 11.88 -14.23 17.88
CA GLU A 197 12.13 -14.01 16.46
C GLU A 197 11.36 -12.80 15.91
N LEU A 198 10.07 -12.69 16.20
CA LEU A 198 9.23 -11.57 15.76
C LEU A 198 9.79 -10.22 16.24
N ARG A 199 10.25 -10.13 17.49
CA ARG A 199 10.89 -8.92 18.03
C ARG A 199 12.21 -8.58 17.34
N ARG A 200 12.97 -9.59 16.90
CA ARG A 200 14.18 -9.39 16.09
C ARG A 200 13.86 -8.90 14.68
N LEU A 201 12.81 -9.44 14.07
CA LEU A 201 12.37 -9.07 12.71
C LEU A 201 11.69 -7.70 12.66
N ILE A 202 11.01 -7.32 13.75
CA ILE A 202 10.17 -6.10 13.81
C ILE A 202 10.49 -5.29 15.09
N PRO A 203 11.69 -4.71 15.22
CA PRO A 203 12.08 -4.00 16.44
C PRO A 203 11.13 -2.86 16.83
N LYS A 204 10.62 -2.08 15.86
CA LYS A 204 9.68 -0.97 16.15
C LYS A 204 8.33 -1.44 16.70
N ALA A 205 7.95 -2.69 16.48
CA ALA A 205 6.75 -3.28 17.06
C ALA A 205 7.01 -3.96 18.41
N GLY A 206 8.21 -3.83 18.98
CA GLY A 206 8.61 -4.46 20.25
C GLY A 206 7.57 -4.36 21.38
N PRO A 207 7.05 -3.16 21.71
CA PRO A 207 6.03 -3.01 22.75
C PRO A 207 4.73 -3.76 22.46
N LEU A 208 4.30 -3.79 21.19
CA LEU A 208 3.12 -4.53 20.76
C LEU A 208 3.35 -6.04 20.87
N LEU A 209 4.47 -6.54 20.37
CA LEU A 209 4.81 -7.96 20.38
C LEU A 209 5.00 -8.49 21.81
N GLN A 210 5.69 -7.74 22.67
CA GLN A 210 5.82 -8.09 24.08
C GLN A 210 4.45 -8.13 24.78
N GLY A 211 3.59 -7.16 24.46
CA GLY A 211 2.23 -7.12 24.99
C GLY A 211 1.40 -8.33 24.55
N LEU A 212 1.45 -8.70 23.28
CA LEU A 212 0.76 -9.88 22.76
C LEU A 212 1.27 -11.18 23.44
N GLU A 213 2.58 -11.32 23.61
CA GLU A 213 3.18 -12.44 24.36
C GLU A 213 2.66 -12.49 25.81
N SER A 214 2.68 -11.34 26.50
CA SER A 214 2.24 -11.22 27.90
C SER A 214 0.74 -11.47 28.08
N ASP A 215 -0.07 -11.09 27.08
CA ASP A 215 -1.51 -11.29 27.10
C ASP A 215 -1.91 -12.75 26.81
N GLY A 216 -0.96 -13.61 26.39
CA GLY A 216 -1.19 -15.04 26.16
C GLY A 216 -1.46 -15.42 24.70
N TRP A 217 -1.10 -14.57 23.74
CA TRP A 217 -1.12 -14.94 22.32
C TRP A 217 0.00 -15.94 22.03
N THR A 218 -0.23 -16.84 21.07
CA THR A 218 0.71 -17.90 20.69
C THR A 218 0.86 -17.95 19.18
N VAL A 219 2.09 -18.10 18.69
CA VAL A 219 2.35 -18.27 17.25
C VAL A 219 1.89 -19.68 16.86
N SER A 220 0.89 -19.76 15.98
CA SER A 220 0.31 -21.03 15.51
C SER A 220 0.83 -21.44 14.14
N GLU A 221 1.18 -20.47 13.29
CA GLU A 221 1.72 -20.72 11.96
C GLU A 221 2.86 -19.75 11.65
N ALA A 222 3.88 -20.23 10.94
CA ALA A 222 4.85 -19.39 10.27
C ALA A 222 5.13 -19.94 8.87
N ARG A 223 5.16 -19.07 7.87
CA ARG A 223 5.40 -19.40 6.47
C ARG A 223 6.48 -18.48 5.91
N THR A 224 7.29 -19.03 5.03
CA THR A 224 8.31 -18.30 4.30
C THR A 224 7.97 -18.39 2.83
N TYR A 225 7.88 -17.23 2.18
CA TYR A 225 7.66 -17.17 0.74
C TYR A 225 8.89 -16.55 0.09
N ASP A 226 9.51 -17.32 -0.80
CA ASP A 226 10.61 -16.88 -1.63
C ASP A 226 10.26 -17.21 -3.08
N ARG A 227 10.12 -16.18 -3.92
CA ARG A 227 9.84 -16.33 -5.36
C ARG A 227 10.75 -15.40 -6.16
N PRO A 228 11.31 -15.84 -7.29
CA PRO A 228 12.11 -14.99 -8.16
C PRO A 228 11.37 -13.68 -8.52
N GLY A 229 12.02 -12.53 -8.29
CA GLY A 229 11.45 -11.21 -8.59
C GLY A 229 10.52 -10.63 -7.52
N GLN A 230 10.11 -11.42 -6.52
CA GLN A 230 9.35 -10.93 -5.37
C GLN A 230 10.29 -10.66 -4.18
N ARG A 231 9.85 -9.79 -3.26
CA ARG A 231 10.52 -9.65 -1.98
C ARG A 231 10.25 -10.89 -1.15
N PHE A 232 11.31 -11.52 -0.66
CA PHE A 232 11.22 -12.54 0.38
C PHE A 232 10.27 -12.05 1.47
N SER A 233 9.27 -12.86 1.84
CA SER A 233 8.31 -12.51 2.88
C SER A 233 8.22 -13.60 3.94
N ARG A 234 7.98 -13.17 5.18
CA ARG A 234 7.71 -14.06 6.30
C ARG A 234 6.38 -13.72 6.92
N ASP A 235 5.50 -14.71 6.96
CA ASP A 235 4.14 -14.57 7.46
C ASP A 235 3.99 -15.37 8.73
N PHE A 236 3.30 -14.82 9.72
CA PHE A 236 3.00 -15.48 10.99
C PHE A 236 1.54 -15.29 11.35
N VAL A 237 0.95 -16.31 11.97
CA VAL A 237 -0.40 -16.24 12.55
C VAL A 237 -0.30 -16.51 14.04
N LEU A 238 -0.92 -15.64 14.83
CA LEU A 238 -1.02 -15.74 16.27
C LEU A 238 -2.48 -16.00 16.65
N THR A 239 -2.68 -16.94 17.57
CA THR A 239 -3.98 -17.33 18.11
C THR A 239 -4.03 -17.16 19.62
N HIS A 240 -5.23 -17.03 20.16
CA HIS A 240 -5.46 -16.86 21.60
C HIS A 240 -6.57 -17.79 22.09
N ARG A 241 -6.31 -18.58 23.14
CA ARG A 241 -7.26 -19.58 23.64
C ARG A 241 -8.59 -18.98 24.12
N ARG A 242 -8.56 -17.79 24.72
CA ARG A 242 -9.77 -17.06 25.19
C ARG A 242 -10.54 -16.37 24.06
N TYR A 243 -9.89 -16.07 22.95
CA TYR A 243 -10.47 -15.28 21.85
C TYR A 243 -10.34 -16.07 20.53
N PRO A 244 -10.98 -17.24 20.40
CA PRO A 244 -10.81 -18.12 19.25
C PRO A 244 -11.30 -17.49 17.93
N GLU A 245 -12.18 -16.49 17.98
CA GLU A 245 -12.68 -15.76 16.82
C GLU A 245 -11.72 -14.65 16.35
N LEU A 246 -10.65 -14.37 17.11
CA LEU A 246 -9.65 -13.36 16.78
C LEU A 246 -8.32 -14.00 16.36
N ALA A 247 -7.62 -13.34 15.45
CA ALA A 247 -6.26 -13.68 15.07
C ALA A 247 -5.40 -12.43 14.94
N VAL A 248 -4.10 -12.57 15.22
CA VAL A 248 -3.10 -11.57 14.83
C VAL A 248 -2.26 -12.14 13.70
N LYS A 249 -2.32 -11.51 12.53
CA LYS A 249 -1.51 -11.86 11.36
C LYS A 249 -0.36 -10.88 11.22
N ILE A 250 0.84 -11.41 11.04
CA ILE A 250 2.07 -10.63 10.90
C ILE A 250 2.71 -10.95 9.56
N VAL A 251 3.11 -9.91 8.83
CA VAL A 251 3.88 -10.03 7.59
C VAL A 251 5.14 -9.19 7.73
N ASN A 252 6.29 -9.81 7.52
CA ASN A 252 7.61 -9.17 7.47
C ASN A 252 8.14 -9.23 6.03
N LEU A 253 8.37 -8.06 5.46
CA LEU A 253 8.97 -7.86 4.14
C LEU A 253 10.34 -7.20 4.34
N PRO A 254 11.43 -7.97 4.48
CA PRO A 254 12.75 -7.41 4.64
C PRO A 254 13.15 -6.50 3.48
N ALA A 255 14.05 -5.57 3.80
CA ALA A 255 14.78 -4.81 2.81
C ALA A 255 15.54 -5.76 1.86
N ASN A 256 15.31 -5.62 0.56
CA ASN A 256 16.08 -6.31 -0.48
C ASN A 256 17.20 -5.43 -1.07
N HIS A 257 17.38 -4.20 -0.58
CA HIS A 257 18.44 -3.27 -0.97
C HIS A 257 18.64 -2.17 0.10
N PRO A 258 19.88 -1.67 0.33
CA PRO A 258 20.25 -0.65 1.33
C PRO A 258 19.48 0.70 1.40
N ASN A 259 18.43 0.93 0.59
CA ASN A 259 17.62 2.15 0.74
C ASN A 259 16.13 1.87 0.51
N VAL A 260 15.72 0.60 0.64
CA VAL A 260 14.31 0.25 0.63
C VAL A 260 13.99 -0.34 1.99
N PRO A 261 13.09 0.30 2.77
CA PRO A 261 12.85 -0.12 4.14
C PRO A 261 12.28 -1.54 4.20
N SER A 262 12.50 -2.19 5.35
CA SER A 262 11.70 -3.36 5.68
C SER A 262 10.28 -2.90 6.01
N ILE A 263 9.29 -3.60 5.48
CA ILE A 263 7.87 -3.32 5.70
C ILE A 263 7.31 -4.41 6.57
N ASN A 264 6.81 -4.02 7.73
CA ASN A 264 6.25 -4.92 8.72
C ASN A 264 4.79 -4.56 8.95
N ILE A 265 3.94 -5.56 8.97
CA ILE A 265 2.50 -5.37 9.02
C ILE A 265 1.95 -6.28 10.09
N ILE A 266 1.27 -5.71 11.07
CA ILE A 266 0.64 -6.46 12.15
C ILE A 266 -0.84 -6.14 12.11
N MET A 267 -1.67 -7.17 11.93
CA MET A 267 -3.10 -7.05 11.75
C MET A 267 -3.84 -7.85 12.82
N LEU A 268 -4.65 -7.18 13.63
CA LEU A 268 -5.64 -7.84 14.49
C LEU A 268 -6.96 -7.94 13.72
N THR A 269 -7.52 -9.13 13.61
CA THR A 269 -8.66 -9.41 12.74
C THR A 269 -9.67 -10.36 13.40
N THR A 270 -10.91 -10.26 12.94
CA THR A 270 -12.07 -11.10 13.31
C THR A 270 -12.35 -12.21 12.28
N ASP A 271 -11.39 -12.49 11.41
CA ASP A 271 -11.58 -13.43 10.29
C ASP A 271 -11.70 -14.90 10.70
N ASN A 272 -11.52 -15.23 11.97
CA ASN A 272 -11.82 -16.53 12.57
C ASN A 272 -13.24 -16.62 13.13
N LEU A 273 -14.07 -15.58 12.96
CA LEU A 273 -15.47 -15.57 13.39
C LEU A 273 -16.21 -16.81 12.85
N ARG A 274 -16.83 -17.57 13.75
CA ARG A 274 -17.60 -18.76 13.39
C ARG A 274 -19.07 -18.43 13.28
N GLY A 275 -19.79 -19.18 12.45
CA GLY A 275 -21.23 -19.03 12.29
C GLY A 275 -21.66 -19.18 10.85
N GLU A 276 -22.95 -19.42 10.65
CA GLU A 276 -23.54 -19.69 9.35
C GLU A 276 -23.23 -18.58 8.33
N THR A 277 -23.34 -17.31 8.74
CA THR A 277 -23.04 -16.16 7.87
C THR A 277 -21.57 -16.15 7.42
N ALA A 278 -20.63 -16.34 8.36
CA ALA A 278 -19.20 -16.34 8.08
C ALA A 278 -18.77 -17.51 7.21
N ASP A 279 -19.32 -18.70 7.47
CA ASP A 279 -19.02 -19.91 6.71
C ASP A 279 -19.61 -19.83 5.30
N LYS A 280 -20.83 -19.30 5.17
CA LYS A 280 -21.45 -19.03 3.86
C LYS A 280 -20.66 -18.00 3.07
N TYR A 281 -20.22 -16.91 3.69
CA TYR A 281 -19.38 -15.90 3.03
C TYR A 281 -18.06 -16.49 2.53
N ARG A 282 -17.33 -17.22 3.40
CA ARG A 282 -16.07 -17.88 3.03
C ARG A 282 -16.27 -18.88 1.90
N SER A 283 -17.32 -19.70 1.98
CA SER A 283 -17.67 -20.67 0.93
C SER A 283 -17.91 -19.95 -0.39
N MET A 284 -18.78 -18.93 -0.41
CA MET A 284 -19.08 -18.17 -1.62
C MET A 284 -17.82 -17.55 -2.24
N ARG A 285 -16.91 -16.98 -1.44
CA ARG A 285 -15.64 -16.39 -1.92
C ARG A 285 -14.71 -17.41 -2.60
N GLN A 286 -14.94 -18.71 -2.41
CA GLN A 286 -14.19 -19.79 -3.06
C GLN A 286 -14.94 -20.41 -4.24
N TRP A 287 -16.15 -19.96 -4.55
CA TRP A 287 -16.91 -20.52 -5.67
C TRP A 287 -16.26 -20.18 -7.00
N SER A 288 -16.24 -21.15 -7.90
CA SER A 288 -15.94 -20.91 -9.29
C SER A 288 -17.07 -20.13 -9.96
N PHE A 289 -16.76 -19.44 -11.05
CA PHE A 289 -17.74 -18.69 -11.81
C PHE A 289 -18.93 -19.56 -12.29
N ALA A 290 -18.67 -20.81 -12.67
CA ALA A 290 -19.71 -21.78 -13.04
C ALA A 290 -20.68 -22.06 -11.88
N LYS A 291 -20.14 -22.22 -10.66
CA LYS A 291 -20.95 -22.46 -9.44
C LYS A 291 -21.75 -21.21 -9.04
N ILE A 292 -21.20 -20.02 -9.27
CA ILE A 292 -21.92 -18.75 -9.07
C ILE A 292 -23.12 -18.66 -10.01
N LYS A 293 -22.93 -18.90 -11.32
CA LYS A 293 -24.02 -18.87 -12.32
C LYS A 293 -25.15 -19.87 -12.03
N GLN A 294 -24.82 -21.07 -11.52
CA GLN A 294 -25.83 -22.08 -11.15
C GLN A 294 -26.72 -21.67 -9.98
N ASN A 295 -26.20 -20.89 -9.04
CA ASN A 295 -26.94 -20.49 -7.84
C ASN A 295 -27.61 -19.12 -8.00
N PHE A 296 -27.27 -18.39 -9.06
CA PHE A 296 -27.77 -17.06 -9.31
C PHE A 296 -27.98 -16.87 -10.83
N GLU A 297 -29.17 -17.24 -11.32
CA GLU A 297 -29.53 -17.24 -12.75
C GLU A 297 -29.37 -15.87 -13.42
N ASP A 298 -29.66 -14.78 -12.71
CA ASP A 298 -29.59 -13.40 -13.23
C ASP A 298 -28.34 -12.61 -12.80
N ILE A 299 -27.42 -13.23 -12.06
CA ILE A 299 -26.28 -12.52 -11.42
C ILE A 299 -24.98 -12.76 -12.19
N GLY A 300 -25.08 -12.96 -13.51
CA GLY A 300 -23.93 -13.08 -14.43
C GLY A 300 -22.86 -12.00 -14.24
N ASP A 301 -23.25 -10.83 -13.71
CA ASP A 301 -22.38 -9.65 -13.57
C ASP A 301 -22.21 -9.12 -12.12
N PHE A 302 -22.83 -9.74 -11.10
CA PHE A 302 -22.96 -9.11 -9.77
C PHE A 302 -22.71 -10.04 -8.56
N PHE A 303 -21.72 -10.93 -8.63
CA PHE A 303 -21.35 -11.78 -7.47
C PHE A 303 -21.15 -10.99 -6.16
N ASP A 304 -20.60 -9.78 -6.24
CA ASP A 304 -20.48 -8.90 -5.08
C ASP A 304 -21.80 -8.31 -4.57
N ASP A 305 -22.85 -8.20 -5.39
CA ASP A 305 -24.19 -7.79 -4.91
C ASP A 305 -24.84 -8.93 -4.15
N ALA A 306 -24.66 -10.17 -4.62
CA ALA A 306 -25.11 -11.35 -3.88
C ALA A 306 -24.44 -11.45 -2.49
N LEU A 307 -23.22 -10.93 -2.36
CA LEU A 307 -22.51 -10.85 -1.08
C LEU A 307 -22.96 -9.67 -0.20
N LYS A 308 -23.58 -8.60 -0.74
CA LYS A 308 -23.96 -7.41 0.06
C LYS A 308 -24.81 -7.75 1.29
N PRO A 309 -25.90 -8.54 1.20
CA PRO A 309 -26.69 -8.89 2.38
C PRO A 309 -25.87 -9.67 3.43
N LEU A 310 -24.97 -10.56 2.98
CA LEU A 310 -24.08 -11.29 3.88
C LEU A 310 -23.05 -10.38 4.53
N ARG A 311 -22.43 -9.48 3.77
CA ARG A 311 -21.47 -8.50 4.27
C ARG A 311 -22.09 -7.58 5.32
N VAL A 312 -23.33 -7.11 5.12
CA VAL A 312 -24.04 -6.29 6.14
C VAL A 312 -24.22 -7.08 7.44
N LYS A 313 -24.61 -8.36 7.37
CA LYS A 313 -24.73 -9.24 8.54
C LYS A 313 -23.38 -9.49 9.20
N LEU A 314 -22.33 -9.81 8.42
CA LEU A 314 -20.97 -10.00 8.94
C LEU A 314 -20.43 -8.78 9.63
N ARG A 315 -20.68 -7.59 9.10
CA ARG A 315 -20.31 -6.34 9.75
C ARG A 315 -20.97 -6.19 11.11
N GLN A 316 -22.23 -6.61 11.23
CA GLN A 316 -22.93 -6.59 12.52
C GLN A 316 -22.31 -7.60 13.49
N GLU A 317 -22.12 -8.85 13.06
CA GLU A 317 -21.53 -9.90 13.89
C GLU A 317 -20.09 -9.56 14.33
N THR A 318 -19.26 -9.03 13.43
CA THR A 318 -17.89 -8.61 13.75
C THR A 318 -17.85 -7.34 14.58
N LYS A 319 -18.77 -6.39 14.38
CA LYS A 319 -18.94 -5.24 15.27
C LYS A 319 -19.29 -5.70 16.69
N ASP A 320 -20.26 -6.59 16.83
CA ASP A 320 -20.71 -7.09 18.14
C ASP A 320 -19.58 -7.85 18.85
N LEU A 321 -18.81 -8.65 18.12
CA LEU A 321 -17.59 -9.31 18.61
C LEU A 321 -16.55 -8.27 19.10
N VAL A 322 -16.29 -7.22 18.33
CA VAL A 322 -15.36 -6.16 18.72
C VAL A 322 -15.87 -5.38 19.93
N LEU A 323 -17.17 -5.11 20.04
CA LEU A 323 -17.74 -4.44 21.21
C LEU A 323 -17.63 -5.31 22.46
N ARG A 324 -17.86 -6.62 22.34
CA ARG A 324 -17.68 -7.60 23.43
C ARG A 324 -16.23 -7.64 23.92
N ASP A 325 -15.28 -7.67 22.99
CA ASP A 325 -13.85 -7.82 23.27
C ASP A 325 -13.05 -6.52 23.04
N ALA A 326 -13.69 -5.36 23.26
CA ALA A 326 -13.16 -4.04 22.89
C ALA A 326 -11.78 -3.75 23.48
N LYS A 327 -11.53 -4.23 24.69
CA LYS A 327 -10.25 -4.03 25.38
C LYS A 327 -9.08 -4.63 24.60
N VAL A 328 -9.27 -5.75 23.90
CA VAL A 328 -8.22 -6.38 23.08
C VAL A 328 -7.77 -5.43 21.97
N PHE A 329 -8.72 -4.83 21.25
CA PHE A 329 -8.44 -3.89 20.17
C PHE A 329 -7.86 -2.56 20.69
N GLN A 330 -8.40 -2.04 21.79
CA GLN A 330 -7.89 -0.81 22.42
C GLN A 330 -6.43 -0.99 22.87
N THR A 331 -6.13 -2.09 23.57
CA THR A 331 -4.77 -2.39 24.03
C THR A 331 -3.82 -2.65 22.87
N PHE A 332 -4.26 -3.38 21.84
CA PHE A 332 -3.49 -3.57 20.60
C PHE A 332 -3.10 -2.21 19.99
N LEU A 333 -4.07 -1.32 19.81
CA LEU A 333 -3.89 0.00 19.23
C LEU A 333 -2.98 0.92 20.07
N GLN A 334 -3.16 0.91 21.39
CA GLN A 334 -2.32 1.68 22.32
C GLN A 334 -0.86 1.23 22.26
N ARG A 335 -0.60 -0.08 22.17
CA ARG A 335 0.77 -0.62 22.07
C ARG A 335 1.37 -0.46 20.67
N ALA A 336 0.54 -0.50 19.63
CA ALA A 336 0.98 -0.23 18.26
C ALA A 336 1.37 1.25 18.06
N CYS A 337 0.68 2.16 18.76
CA CYS A 337 0.84 3.60 18.65
C CYS A 337 0.95 4.28 20.04
N PRO A 338 2.01 4.00 20.82
CA PRO A 338 2.11 4.49 22.20
C PRO A 338 2.13 6.02 22.30
N GLN A 339 2.57 6.70 21.24
CA GLN A 339 2.61 8.16 21.14
C GLN A 339 1.24 8.79 20.80
N LYS A 340 0.21 7.99 20.50
CA LYS A 340 -1.12 8.45 20.08
C LYS A 340 -2.23 7.78 20.89
N PRO A 341 -2.37 8.12 22.19
CA PRO A 341 -3.34 7.47 23.08
C PRO A 341 -4.80 7.55 22.58
N GLN A 342 -5.15 8.63 21.87
CA GLN A 342 -6.47 8.89 21.31
C GLN A 342 -6.89 7.92 20.19
N ILE A 343 -5.97 7.14 19.61
CA ILE A 343 -6.28 6.25 18.49
C ILE A 343 -7.29 5.17 18.87
N SER A 344 -7.23 4.69 20.12
CA SER A 344 -8.16 3.72 20.68
C SER A 344 -9.58 4.28 20.78
N GLN A 345 -9.71 5.56 21.18
CA GLN A 345 -11.00 6.26 21.21
C GLN A 345 -11.56 6.49 19.81
N LYS A 346 -10.72 6.93 18.85
CA LYS A 346 -11.13 7.13 17.45
C LYS A 346 -11.60 5.81 16.82
N PHE A 347 -10.92 4.71 17.10
CA PHE A 347 -11.36 3.37 16.69
C PHE A 347 -12.75 3.06 17.23
N MET A 348 -12.97 3.21 18.54
CA MET A 348 -14.28 2.93 19.14
C MET A 348 -15.38 3.85 18.61
N GLN A 349 -15.07 5.11 18.27
CA GLN A 349 -16.04 6.00 17.64
C GLN A 349 -16.58 5.40 16.34
N HIS A 350 -15.69 4.93 15.46
CA HIS A 350 -16.08 4.31 14.20
C HIS A 350 -16.77 2.95 14.38
N VAL A 351 -16.36 2.13 15.36
CA VAL A 351 -17.04 0.87 15.66
C VAL A 351 -18.48 1.12 16.13
N ASN A 352 -18.70 2.17 16.92
CA ASN A 352 -20.03 2.48 17.45
C ASN A 352 -21.00 3.05 16.39
N GLU A 353 -20.50 3.54 15.26
CA GLU A 353 -21.34 4.03 14.16
C GLU A 353 -22.34 2.96 13.68
N LYS A 354 -23.53 3.41 13.26
CA LYS A 354 -24.54 2.51 12.70
C LYS A 354 -24.02 1.92 11.40
N ILE A 355 -24.26 0.63 11.18
CA ILE A 355 -23.83 -0.05 9.96
C ILE A 355 -24.55 0.54 8.75
N ASN A 356 -23.77 1.14 7.86
CA ASN A 356 -24.27 1.67 6.60
C ASN A 356 -24.44 0.53 5.57
N GLN A 357 -25.67 0.29 5.13
CA GLN A 357 -26.00 -0.73 4.14
C GLN A 357 -25.42 -0.43 2.74
N ARG A 358 -25.03 0.82 2.47
CA ARG A 358 -24.44 1.28 1.20
C ARG A 358 -22.92 1.16 1.16
N PHE A 359 -22.28 0.64 2.21
CA PHE A 359 -20.82 0.46 2.29
C PHE A 359 -20.00 1.75 2.18
N GLU A 360 -20.60 2.92 2.42
CA GLU A 360 -19.85 4.16 2.63
C GLU A 360 -19.25 4.17 4.04
N GLY A 361 -18.05 4.73 4.22
CA GLY A 361 -17.42 4.82 5.55
C GLY A 361 -17.02 3.46 6.14
N VAL A 362 -16.53 2.54 5.32
CA VAL A 362 -16.17 1.17 5.73
C VAL A 362 -14.67 0.98 5.96
N GLN A 363 -13.86 1.96 5.59
CA GLN A 363 -12.42 1.95 5.80
C GLN A 363 -11.96 3.31 6.32
N TYR A 364 -11.12 3.28 7.35
CA TYR A 364 -10.68 4.48 8.04
C TYR A 364 -9.18 4.46 8.27
N THR A 365 -8.52 5.60 7.98
CA THR A 365 -7.16 5.86 8.43
C THR A 365 -7.21 6.42 9.86
N LEU A 366 -6.83 5.59 10.83
CA LEU A 366 -6.82 5.97 12.25
C LEU A 366 -5.59 6.81 12.61
N SER A 367 -4.45 6.50 11.98
CA SER A 367 -3.19 7.23 12.13
C SER A 367 -2.38 7.11 10.85
N GLU A 368 -1.61 8.14 10.50
CA GLU A 368 -0.66 8.12 9.37
C GLU A 368 0.78 7.79 9.80
N ASN A 369 1.07 7.85 11.10
CA ASN A 369 2.39 7.57 11.67
C ASN A 369 2.32 6.98 13.10
N PRO A 370 2.56 5.67 13.30
CA PRO A 370 2.61 4.67 12.24
C PRO A 370 1.27 4.63 11.49
N LEU A 371 1.27 4.16 10.24
CA LEU A 371 0.05 4.03 9.46
C LEU A 371 -0.82 2.94 10.11
N VAL A 372 -2.06 3.29 10.45
CA VAL A 372 -3.05 2.38 11.01
C VAL A 372 -4.35 2.50 10.23
N ILE A 373 -4.77 1.38 9.65
CA ILE A 373 -5.99 1.28 8.86
C ILE A 373 -6.97 0.37 9.59
N MET A 374 -8.20 0.83 9.73
CA MET A 374 -9.35 0.03 10.14
C MET A 374 -10.19 -0.27 8.90
N ASN A 375 -10.65 -1.51 8.76
CA ASN A 375 -11.54 -1.93 7.68
C ASN A 375 -12.71 -2.71 8.28
N MET A 376 -13.91 -2.45 7.77
CA MET A 376 -15.20 -3.05 8.12
C MET A 376 -16.01 -3.39 6.86
N VAL A 377 -15.38 -3.68 5.73
CA VAL A 377 -16.09 -4.11 4.50
C VAL A 377 -16.66 -5.52 4.70
N ASP A 378 -15.77 -6.44 5.09
CA ASP A 378 -16.07 -7.85 5.33
C ASP A 378 -15.89 -8.17 6.82
N PHE A 379 -14.81 -8.87 7.17
CA PHE A 379 -14.38 -9.04 8.54
C PHE A 379 -13.67 -7.79 9.03
N LEU A 380 -14.05 -7.33 10.23
CA LEU A 380 -13.40 -6.19 10.84
C LEU A 380 -11.94 -6.53 11.14
N TYR A 381 -11.03 -5.66 10.70
CA TYR A 381 -9.63 -5.72 11.08
C TYR A 381 -9.03 -4.34 11.30
N VAL A 382 -7.95 -4.33 12.10
CA VAL A 382 -7.06 -3.18 12.28
C VAL A 382 -5.66 -3.60 11.87
N LYS A 383 -5.04 -2.86 10.97
CA LYS A 383 -3.72 -3.13 10.40
C LYS A 383 -2.78 -1.97 10.74
N ALA A 384 -1.68 -2.27 11.43
CA ALA A 384 -0.60 -1.34 11.75
C ALA A 384 0.63 -1.63 10.89
N PHE A 385 1.21 -0.59 10.30
CA PHE A 385 2.40 -0.69 9.45
C PHE A 385 3.61 -0.09 10.17
N PHE A 386 4.67 -0.89 10.30
CA PHE A 386 5.96 -0.51 10.85
C PHE A 386 7.00 -0.54 9.74
N LEU A 387 7.74 0.55 9.59
CA LEU A 387 8.71 0.71 8.51
C LEU A 387 10.08 0.90 9.14
N GLU A 388 10.98 -0.05 8.90
CA GLU A 388 12.35 0.00 9.44
C GLU A 388 13.27 0.71 8.46
N ALA A 389 14.19 1.54 8.95
CA ALA A 389 15.22 2.12 8.10
C ALA A 389 16.06 0.98 7.50
N GLY A 390 16.35 1.07 6.20
CA GLY A 390 17.10 0.06 5.45
C GLY A 390 18.56 0.42 5.29
#